data_AF-A0A7X9IBE8-F1
#
_entry.id   AF-A0A7X9IBE8-F1
#
_cell.length_a   1.000
_cell.length_b   1.000
_cell.length_c   1.000
_cell.angle_alpha   90.00
_cell.angle_beta   90.00
_cell.angle_gamma   90.00
#
_symmetry.space_group_name_H-M   'P 1'
#
loop_
_entity.id
_entity.type
_entity.pdbx_description
1 polymer ?
#
loop_
_entity_poly.entity_id
_entity_poly.type
_entity_poly.pdbx_seq_one_letter_code
_entity_poly.pdbx_strand_id
1 'polypeptide(L)'
;MGRVADKLVQGAPPTMINVMNIVRKIAPTEANVLITGENGTGKELIAREIHNLSHRSGELMVSVDMGSLTESIIESELFGHVKGAFTDARDDRKGKFELADGGTLF
;
A
#
# COMPACT_ATOMS: atom_id res chain seq x y z
N MET A 1 13.06 -12.83 16.14
CA MET A 1 12.47 -12.55 14.81
C MET A 1 12.71 -11.06 14.53
N GLY A 2 13.68 -10.70 13.69
CA GLY A 2 14.07 -9.29 13.50
C GLY A 2 13.01 -8.51 12.71
N ARG A 3 12.67 -7.29 13.14
CA ARG A 3 11.70 -6.43 12.44
C ARG A 3 12.24 -6.06 11.05
N VAL A 4 11.35 -5.92 10.07
CA VAL A 4 11.73 -5.55 8.69
C VAL A 4 12.46 -4.20 8.65
N ALA A 5 12.03 -3.23 9.47
CA ALA A 5 12.78 -1.98 9.71
C ALA A 5 14.24 -2.18 10.09
N ASP A 6 14.56 -3.15 10.95
CA ASP A 6 15.95 -3.35 11.40
C ASP A 6 16.82 -3.84 10.24
N LYS A 7 16.26 -4.66 9.35
CA LYS A 7 16.94 -5.09 8.11
C LYS A 7 17.09 -3.96 7.10
N LEU A 8 16.14 -3.01 7.03
CA LEU A 8 16.23 -1.85 6.14
C LEU A 8 17.32 -0.85 6.58
N VAL A 9 17.65 -0.81 7.88
CA VAL A 9 18.61 0.15 8.43
C VAL A 9 20.01 -0.46 8.61
N GLN A 10 20.12 -1.77 8.80
CA GLN A 10 21.40 -2.43 9.05
C GLN A 10 22.33 -2.34 7.82
N GLY A 11 23.43 -1.58 7.96
CA GLY A 11 24.39 -1.34 6.87
C GLY A 11 23.89 -0.36 5.79
N ALA A 12 22.77 0.32 6.03
CA ALA A 12 22.17 1.21 5.06
C ALA A 12 22.87 2.58 4.99
N PRO A 13 22.85 3.26 3.83
CA PRO A 13 23.42 4.59 3.69
C PRO A 13 22.65 5.62 4.56
N PRO A 14 23.29 6.75 4.93
CA PRO A 14 22.66 7.80 5.75
C PRO A 14 21.32 8.31 5.18
N THR A 15 21.17 8.28 3.86
CA THR A 15 19.93 8.66 3.18
C THR A 15 18.76 7.73 3.53
N MET A 16 18.99 6.42 3.62
CA MET A 16 17.96 5.45 4.03
C MET A 16 17.59 5.64 5.50
N ILE A 17 18.56 5.96 6.37
CA ILE A 17 18.29 6.31 7.77
C ILE A 17 17.34 7.51 7.85
N ASN A 18 17.56 8.54 7.02
CA ASN A 18 16.67 9.70 6.95
C ASN A 18 15.26 9.34 6.48
N VAL A 19 15.13 8.50 5.46
CA VAL A 19 13.82 7.98 5.01
C VAL A 19 13.11 7.27 6.17
N MET A 20 13.81 6.39 6.88
CA MET A 20 13.26 5.67 8.03
C MET A 20 12.87 6.58 9.20
N ASN A 21 13.58 7.69 9.40
CA ASN A 21 13.18 8.70 10.37
C ASN A 21 11.88 9.41 9.98
N ILE A 22 11.66 9.65 8.69
CA ILE A 22 10.39 10.21 8.18
C ILE A 22 9.27 9.18 8.36
N VAL A 23 9.50 7.93 7.98
CA VAL A 23 8.55 6.81 8.15
C VAL A 23 8.08 6.71 9.60
N ARG A 24 9.00 6.73 10.58
CA ARG A 24 8.64 6.65 12.00
C ARG A 24 7.79 7.84 12.48
N LYS A 25 7.92 9.02 11.87
CA LYS A 25 7.14 10.21 12.23
C LYS A 25 5.74 10.21 11.64
N ILE A 26 5.60 9.70 10.41
CA ILE A 26 4.33 9.76 9.66
C ILE A 26 3.47 8.51 9.85
N ALA A 27 4.07 7.36 10.18
CA ALA A 27 3.34 6.11 10.42
C ALA A 27 2.19 6.21 11.46
N PRO A 28 2.34 6.90 12.62
CA PRO A 28 1.24 7.01 13.59
C PRO A 28 0.15 8.02 13.17
N THR A 29 0.20 8.57 11.95
CA THR A 29 -0.77 9.57 11.47
C THR A 29 -1.72 8.99 10.43
N GLU A 30 -2.86 9.66 10.24
CA GLU A 30 -3.86 9.34 9.20
C GLU A 30 -3.58 10.06 7.87
N ALA A 31 -2.40 10.65 7.69
CA ALA A 31 -2.08 11.39 6.48
C ALA A 31 -1.87 10.45 5.28
N ASN A 32 -2.31 10.90 4.09
CA ASN A 32 -1.95 10.25 2.83
C ASN A 32 -0.44 10.45 2.56
N VAL A 33 0.25 9.40 2.13
CA VAL A 33 1.70 9.40 1.93
C VAL A 33 2.03 9.18 0.47
N LEU A 34 2.78 10.10 -0.13
CA LEU A 34 3.34 9.94 -1.47
C LEU A 34 4.79 9.44 -1.38
N ILE A 35 5.05 8.25 -1.90
CA ILE A 35 6.40 7.67 -1.96
C ILE A 35 6.93 7.82 -3.39
N THR A 36 7.99 8.59 -3.55
CA THR A 36 8.64 8.80 -4.85
C THR A 36 9.97 8.06 -4.94
N GLY A 37 10.42 7.79 -6.16
CA GLY A 37 11.68 7.11 -6.44
C GLY A 37 11.61 6.27 -7.71
N GLU A 38 12.78 5.92 -8.24
CA GLU A 38 12.92 5.13 -9.46
C GLU A 38 12.30 3.73 -9.31
N ASN A 39 12.05 3.07 -10.44
CA ASN A 39 11.56 1.69 -10.43
C ASN A 39 12.59 0.77 -9.74
N GLY A 40 12.12 -0.21 -8.96
CA GLY A 40 13.01 -1.15 -8.26
C GLY A 40 13.73 -0.63 -7.02
N THR A 41 13.45 0.61 -6.56
CA THR A 41 14.11 1.20 -5.37
C THR A 41 13.52 0.78 -4.01
N GLY A 42 12.56 -0.16 -4.00
CA GLY A 42 12.00 -0.70 -2.76
C GLY A 42 10.86 0.12 -2.14
N LYS A 43 10.12 0.92 -2.92
CA LYS A 43 8.98 1.72 -2.45
C LYS A 43 7.93 0.91 -1.69
N GLU A 44 7.65 -0.32 -2.13
CA GLU A 44 6.71 -1.22 -1.44
C GLU A 44 7.20 -1.59 -0.03
N LEU A 45 8.51 -1.76 0.17
CA LEU A 45 9.08 -2.03 1.50
C LEU A 45 8.86 -0.83 2.43
N ILE A 46 8.98 0.39 1.91
CA ILE A 46 8.69 1.61 2.67
C ILE A 46 7.21 1.72 3.02
N ALA A 47 6.31 1.50 2.06
CA ALA A 47 4.86 1.50 2.29
C ALA A 47 4.45 0.47 3.37
N ARG A 48 5.02 -0.73 3.29
CA ARG A 48 4.79 -1.79 4.26
C ARG A 48 5.29 -1.42 5.65
N GLU A 49 6.43 -0.74 5.74
CA GLU A 49 6.98 -0.31 7.02
C GLU A 49 6.16 0.83 7.64
N ILE A 50 5.60 1.73 6.82
CA ILE A 50 4.62 2.73 7.29
C ILE A 50 3.41 2.03 7.91
N HIS A 51 2.82 1.06 7.20
CA HIS A 51 1.69 0.29 7.71
C HIS A 51 2.04 -0.45 9.02
N ASN A 52 3.18 -1.15 9.06
CA ASN A 52 3.62 -1.89 10.25
C ASN A 52 3.84 -1.01 11.50
N LEU A 53 4.22 0.26 11.31
CA LEU A 53 4.48 1.21 12.39
C LEU A 53 3.29 2.11 12.72
N SER A 54 2.18 1.95 12.00
CA SER A 54 0.96 2.72 12.20
C SER A 54 0.03 2.11 13.25
N HIS A 55 -1.02 2.85 13.63
CA HIS A 55 -2.06 2.34 14.52
C HIS A 55 -2.92 1.22 13.91
N ARG A 56 -2.85 1.04 12.58
CA ARG A 56 -3.58 0.05 11.80
C ARG A 56 -2.71 -1.15 11.37
N SER A 57 -1.58 -1.38 12.04
CA SER A 57 -0.67 -2.50 11.74
C SER A 57 -1.28 -3.90 11.95
N GLY A 58 -2.42 -3.98 12.64
CA GLY A 58 -3.19 -5.21 12.82
C GLY A 58 -4.22 -5.48 11.73
N GLU A 59 -4.43 -4.51 10.83
CA GLU A 59 -5.44 -4.55 9.77
C GLU A 59 -4.82 -4.93 8.42
N LEU A 60 -5.65 -5.08 7.38
CA LEU A 60 -5.18 -5.45 6.06
C LEU A 60 -4.40 -4.30 5.39
N MET A 61 -3.26 -4.65 4.79
CA MET A 61 -2.60 -3.82 3.77
C MET A 61 -2.88 -4.42 2.40
N VAL A 62 -3.61 -3.68 1.57
CA VAL A 62 -3.96 -4.06 0.20
C VAL A 62 -3.06 -3.30 -0.77
N SER A 63 -2.31 -4.02 -1.60
CA SER A 63 -1.50 -3.41 -2.66
C SER A 63 -2.22 -3.48 -4.01
N VAL A 64 -2.12 -2.43 -4.82
CA VAL A 64 -2.71 -2.33 -6.16
C VAL A 64 -1.63 -1.92 -7.17
N ASP A 65 -1.33 -2.82 -8.12
CA ASP A 65 -0.42 -2.51 -9.22
C ASP A 65 -1.19 -1.93 -10.42
N MET A 66 -1.30 -0.60 -10.44
CA MET A 66 -1.95 0.13 -11.54
C MET A 66 -1.19 0.05 -12.87
N GLY A 67 0.10 -0.30 -12.86
CA GLY A 67 0.91 -0.37 -14.09
C GLY A 67 0.56 -1.57 -14.98
N SER A 68 -0.19 -2.53 -14.44
CA SER A 68 -0.56 -3.78 -15.12
C SER A 68 -2.01 -3.81 -15.64
N LEU A 69 -2.81 -2.76 -15.37
CA LEU A 69 -4.25 -2.75 -15.62
C LEU A 69 -4.64 -1.75 -16.73
N THR A 70 -5.68 -2.10 -17.50
CA THR A 70 -6.33 -1.15 -18.43
C THR A 70 -7.28 -0.22 -17.67
N GLU A 71 -7.50 1.00 -18.15
CA GLU A 71 -8.36 2.00 -17.48
C GLU A 71 -9.75 1.45 -17.09
N SER A 72 -10.37 0.68 -17.98
CA SER A 72 -11.67 0.03 -17.74
C SER A 72 -11.69 -1.00 -16.61
N ILE A 73 -10.53 -1.61 -16.31
CA ILE A 73 -10.39 -2.62 -15.25
C ILE A 73 -10.01 -1.94 -13.93
N ILE A 74 -9.28 -0.81 -13.97
CA ILE A 74 -8.84 -0.07 -12.78
C ILE A 74 -10.03 0.33 -11.90
N GLU A 75 -11.09 0.91 -12.48
CA GLU A 75 -12.27 1.31 -11.70
C GLU A 75 -12.94 0.12 -11.01
N SER A 76 -13.13 -0.98 -11.75
CA SER A 76 -13.76 -2.20 -11.24
C SER A 76 -12.92 -2.90 -10.18
N GLU A 77 -11.58 -2.85 -10.25
CA GLU A 77 -10.71 -3.34 -9.19
C GLU A 77 -10.78 -2.45 -7.95
N LEU A 78 -10.68 -1.13 -8.11
CA LEU A 78 -10.66 -0.19 -6.98
C LEU A 78 -11.99 -0.17 -6.23
N PHE A 79 -13.09 -0.03 -6.95
CA PHE A 79 -14.42 0.22 -6.39
C PHE A 79 -15.31 -1.02 -6.36
N GLY A 80 -14.91 -2.08 -7.08
CA GLY A 80 -15.75 -3.25 -7.23
C GLY A 80 -16.85 -3.04 -8.27
N HIS A 81 -17.72 -4.04 -8.39
CA HIS A 81 -18.90 -3.97 -9.23
C HIS A 81 -19.98 -4.91 -8.72
N VAL A 82 -21.22 -4.62 -9.08
CA VAL A 82 -22.37 -5.51 -8.88
C VAL A 82 -22.57 -6.31 -10.16
N LYS A 83 -23.11 -7.52 -10.02
CA LYS A 83 -23.53 -8.36 -11.14
C LYS A 83 -24.37 -7.56 -12.13
N GLY A 84 -24.01 -7.66 -13.42
CA GLY A 84 -24.68 -6.96 -14.51
C GLY A 84 -24.26 -5.51 -14.74
N ALA A 85 -23.28 -4.97 -14.02
CA ALA A 85 -22.75 -3.62 -14.26
C ALA A 85 -22.08 -3.46 -15.65
N PHE A 86 -21.57 -4.56 -16.24
CA PHE A 86 -21.05 -4.64 -17.61
C PHE A 86 -21.25 -6.07 -18.16
N THR A 87 -21.03 -6.26 -19.47
CA THR A 87 -21.35 -7.52 -20.19
C THR A 87 -20.74 -8.78 -19.56
N ASP A 88 -19.55 -8.66 -18.94
CA ASP A 88 -18.85 -9.76 -18.29
C ASP A 88 -19.00 -9.80 -16.74
N ALA A 89 -19.81 -8.92 -16.14
CA ALA A 89 -20.04 -8.86 -14.69
C ALA A 89 -20.97 -10.00 -14.22
N ARG A 90 -20.41 -11.20 -14.04
CA ARG A 90 -21.17 -12.42 -13.68
C ARG A 90 -21.59 -12.48 -12.22
N ASP A 91 -20.80 -11.88 -11.33
CA ASP A 91 -20.95 -11.90 -9.87
C ASP A 91 -20.66 -10.52 -9.27
N ASP A 92 -21.02 -10.34 -8.00
CA ASP A 92 -20.64 -9.16 -7.23
C ASP A 92 -19.17 -9.27 -6.80
N ARG A 93 -18.45 -8.14 -6.85
CA ARG A 93 -17.04 -8.06 -6.46
C ARG A 93 -16.79 -6.84 -5.60
N LYS A 94 -16.25 -7.07 -4.41
CA LYS A 94 -15.78 -5.99 -3.53
C LYS A 94 -14.54 -5.31 -4.11
N GLY A 95 -14.50 -4.00 -4.01
CA GLY A 95 -13.36 -3.19 -4.44
C GLY A 95 -12.18 -3.24 -3.48
N LYS A 96 -10.99 -2.86 -3.96
CA LYS A 96 -9.78 -2.76 -3.14
C LYS A 96 -9.93 -1.74 -1.99
N PHE A 97 -10.68 -0.66 -2.19
CA PHE A 97 -11.00 0.28 -1.11
C PHE A 97 -11.77 -0.38 0.02
N GLU A 98 -12.80 -1.18 -0.30
CA GLU A 98 -13.60 -1.89 0.70
C GLU A 98 -12.78 -2.98 1.40
N LEU A 99 -11.89 -3.68 0.66
CA LEU A 99 -10.99 -4.67 1.25
C LEU A 99 -9.94 -4.06 2.18
N ALA A 100 -9.59 -2.80 1.96
CA ALA A 100 -8.61 -2.05 2.75
C ALA A 100 -9.27 -1.21 3.87
N ASP A 101 -10.58 -1.33 4.07
CA ASP A 101 -11.29 -0.59 5.11
C ASP A 101 -10.71 -0.88 6.50
N GLY A 102 -10.53 0.16 7.31
CA GLY A 102 -9.77 0.11 8.57
C GLY A 102 -8.25 -0.08 8.42
N GLY A 103 -7.77 -0.48 7.24
CA GLY A 103 -6.38 -0.80 6.96
C GLY A 103 -5.67 0.23 6.08
N THR A 104 -4.81 -0.26 5.17
CA THR A 104 -3.99 0.57 4.27
C THR A 104 -4.14 0.11 2.83
N LEU A 105 -4.34 1.05 1.91
CA LEU A 105 -4.27 0.82 0.47
C LEU A 105 -2.96 1.43 -0.06
N PHE A 106 -2.18 0.65 -0.82
CA PHE A 106 -0.94 1.09 -1.47
C PHE A 106 -0.99 0.88 -2.99
#